data_AF-A0A9D1AJY6-F1
#
_entry.id   AF-A0A9D1AJY6-F1
#
_cell.length_a   1.000
_cell.length_b   1.000
_cell.length_c   1.000
_cell.angle_alpha   90.00
_cell.angle_beta   90.00
_cell.angle_gamma   90.00
#
_symmetry.space_group_name_H-M   'P 1'
#
loop_
_entity.id
_entity.type
_entity.pdbx_description
1 polymer ?
#
loop_
_entity_poly.entity_id
_entity_poly.type
_entity_poly.pdbx_seq_one_letter_code
_entity_poly.pdbx_strand_id
1 'polypeptide(L)'
;MRLAKRILFTGTALLLCCFLFTGCSFLSLGVLYGMLPRQDSQSSGASPDSSFWDSWEEPAWEDWMNPSTGSATYPESGTVLISVYLDTGLDWTAQDIARTQQYLQIAVEDLDEKGQRYQGSMDVVYDSRQDPRLAVNLSLDLPDVEENLQLTNQALDAALAEAVDYRALMEDYQTDSVAFLVFLNDSGISYTIPYYQGDGAEWYLEKCYLYLYDLGGRRNYEGPATYAHEMLHLFGAWDLYEENDDDGVTSQVVDYIQEEYPAELMLTTYTVWGGYDYDSVPQVISPLTAYAIGWIEDCQELDWFPSLIRQERCSFRYG
;
A
#
# COMPACT_ATOMS: atom_id res chain seq x y z
N MET A 1 -5.16 -65.60 -29.85
CA MET A 1 -3.97 -64.82 -30.27
C MET A 1 -4.31 -63.33 -30.21
N ARG A 2 -4.03 -62.68 -29.08
CA ARG A 2 -4.04 -61.22 -28.93
C ARG A 2 -2.58 -60.81 -28.77
N LEU A 3 -2.02 -60.10 -29.75
CA LEU A 3 -0.65 -59.61 -29.68
C LEU A 3 -0.65 -58.11 -29.35
N ALA A 4 0.21 -57.80 -28.38
CA ALA A 4 0.51 -56.47 -27.88
C ALA A 4 1.15 -55.57 -28.95
N LYS A 5 0.92 -54.25 -28.81
CA LYS A 5 1.89 -53.22 -29.19
C LYS A 5 1.93 -52.16 -28.10
N ARG A 6 3.06 -52.12 -27.39
CA ARG A 6 3.55 -50.98 -26.62
C ARG A 6 3.88 -49.85 -27.61
N ILE A 7 3.45 -48.63 -27.30
CA ILE A 7 4.10 -47.43 -27.82
C ILE A 7 4.60 -46.65 -26.61
N LEU A 8 5.92 -46.51 -26.61
CA LEU A 8 6.73 -45.69 -25.73
C LEU A 8 6.54 -44.24 -26.20
N PHE A 9 6.08 -43.32 -25.36
CA PHE A 9 6.33 -41.89 -25.57
C PHE A 9 7.20 -41.40 -24.41
N THR A 10 8.39 -40.99 -24.81
CA THR A 10 9.46 -40.37 -24.06
C THR A 10 9.10 -38.94 -23.65
N GLY A 11 9.40 -38.59 -22.41
CA GLY A 11 10.12 -37.36 -22.05
C GLY A 11 9.45 -36.00 -22.31
N THR A 12 9.30 -35.26 -21.21
CA THR A 12 9.39 -33.79 -21.10
C THR A 12 8.33 -32.96 -21.81
N ALA A 13 7.28 -32.60 -21.08
CA ALA A 13 6.54 -31.34 -21.27
C ALA A 13 5.91 -30.94 -19.92
N LEU A 14 6.72 -30.34 -19.04
CA LEU A 14 6.25 -29.66 -17.84
C LEU A 14 7.20 -28.49 -17.60
N LEU A 15 6.82 -27.30 -18.08
CA LEU A 15 7.32 -25.97 -17.67
C LEU A 15 6.80 -24.96 -18.70
N LEU A 16 5.56 -24.52 -18.51
CA LEU A 16 5.06 -23.28 -19.09
C LEU A 16 3.82 -22.83 -18.31
N CYS A 17 4.01 -22.39 -17.07
CA CYS A 17 3.05 -21.59 -16.30
C CYS A 17 3.75 -21.21 -15.00
N CYS A 18 4.34 -20.03 -14.97
CA CYS A 18 4.71 -19.22 -13.80
C CYS A 18 5.40 -18.01 -14.41
N PHE A 19 4.74 -16.87 -14.56
CA PHE A 19 5.34 -15.51 -14.67
C PHE A 19 4.29 -14.39 -14.89
N LEU A 20 3.02 -14.57 -14.51
CA LEU A 20 1.99 -13.52 -14.64
C LEU A 20 0.95 -13.60 -13.49
N PHE A 21 1.39 -13.63 -12.24
CA PHE A 21 0.48 -13.89 -11.10
C PHE A 21 0.72 -13.01 -9.87
N THR A 22 0.81 -11.71 -10.06
CA THR A 22 0.84 -10.73 -8.96
C THR A 22 0.35 -9.40 -9.50
N GLY A 23 -0.66 -8.82 -8.84
CA GLY A 23 -1.25 -7.52 -9.15
C GLY A 23 -0.36 -6.37 -8.68
N CYS A 24 0.59 -6.69 -7.80
CA CYS A 24 1.73 -5.86 -7.42
C CYS A 24 2.99 -6.61 -7.84
N SER A 25 3.48 -6.37 -9.06
CA SER A 25 4.82 -6.80 -9.47
C SER A 25 5.28 -5.99 -10.66
N PHE A 26 6.23 -5.12 -10.35
CA PHE A 26 7.39 -4.64 -11.11
C PHE A 26 7.62 -3.19 -10.70
N LEU A 27 8.11 -2.99 -9.46
CA LEU A 27 8.98 -1.89 -9.02
C LEU A 27 9.09 -1.97 -7.49
N SER A 28 10.06 -2.76 -7.01
CA SER A 28 10.54 -2.66 -5.63
C SER A 28 11.00 -1.23 -5.35
N LEU A 29 10.47 -0.59 -4.29
CA LEU A 29 10.94 0.70 -3.79
C LEU A 29 12.45 0.70 -3.43
N GLY A 30 13.03 -0.46 -3.11
CA GLY A 30 14.48 -0.62 -2.87
C GLY A 30 15.38 -0.38 -4.10
N VAL A 31 14.84 -0.37 -5.33
CA VAL A 31 15.62 -0.02 -6.53
C VAL A 31 15.61 1.50 -6.77
N LEU A 32 14.68 2.26 -6.19
CA LEU A 32 14.57 3.70 -6.38
C LEU A 32 15.69 4.48 -5.65
N TYR A 33 16.19 3.97 -4.51
CA TYR A 33 17.25 4.63 -3.73
C TYR A 33 18.67 4.32 -4.23
N GLY A 34 18.84 3.29 -5.07
CA GLY A 34 20.16 2.69 -5.31
C GLY A 34 20.84 2.98 -6.65
N MET A 35 20.15 2.96 -7.79
CA MET A 35 20.83 2.98 -9.10
C MET A 35 19.97 3.51 -10.25
N LEU A 36 20.18 4.77 -10.64
CA LEU A 36 20.02 5.19 -12.04
C LEU A 36 21.32 5.81 -12.55
N PRO A 37 22.04 5.18 -13.50
CA PRO A 37 23.02 5.90 -14.28
C PRO A 37 22.27 6.90 -15.16
N ARG A 38 22.63 8.17 -15.02
CA ARG A 38 22.16 9.32 -15.81
C ARG A 38 22.13 8.95 -17.30
N GLN A 39 20.95 8.65 -17.83
CA GLN A 39 20.72 8.52 -19.27
C GLN A 39 20.00 9.78 -19.74
N ASP A 40 20.75 10.65 -20.43
CA ASP A 40 20.19 11.81 -21.11
C ASP A 40 19.23 11.33 -22.21
N SER A 41 17.94 11.35 -21.93
CA SER A 41 16.91 11.33 -22.96
C SER A 41 16.15 12.66 -22.91
N GLN A 42 16.35 13.47 -23.94
CA GLN A 42 15.58 14.69 -24.16
C GLN A 42 14.17 14.29 -24.60
N SER A 43 13.23 14.23 -23.66
CA SER A 43 11.80 14.33 -23.96
C SER A 43 11.37 15.78 -23.72
N SER A 44 10.77 16.38 -24.74
CA SER A 44 10.18 17.72 -24.65
C SER A 44 8.78 17.62 -24.04
N GLY A 45 8.71 17.30 -22.74
CA GLY A 45 7.57 17.62 -21.89
C GLY A 45 7.79 19.00 -21.28
N ALA A 46 6.74 19.80 -21.11
CA ALA A 46 6.87 21.06 -20.39
C ALA A 46 7.38 20.74 -18.97
N SER A 47 8.49 21.36 -18.59
CA SER A 47 8.95 21.33 -17.20
C SER A 47 7.83 21.89 -16.33
N PRO A 48 7.48 21.27 -15.19
CA PRO A 48 6.51 21.84 -14.26
C PRO A 48 6.91 23.29 -13.93
N ASP A 49 5.91 24.15 -13.68
CA ASP A 49 6.13 25.56 -13.35
C ASP A 49 7.25 25.68 -12.31
N SER A 50 8.40 26.22 -12.73
CA SER A 50 9.62 26.21 -11.94
C SER A 50 9.50 27.03 -10.65
N SER A 51 8.46 27.83 -10.55
CA SER A 51 8.19 28.69 -9.40
C SER A 51 7.84 27.92 -8.12
N PHE A 52 7.19 26.75 -8.21
CA PHE A 52 6.91 25.93 -7.03
C PHE A 52 8.22 25.47 -6.38
N TRP A 53 9.15 24.94 -7.19
CA TRP A 53 10.42 24.38 -6.73
C TRP A 53 11.39 25.42 -6.17
N ASP A 54 11.40 26.62 -6.73
CA ASP A 54 12.21 27.73 -6.19
C ASP A 54 11.72 28.18 -4.81
N SER A 55 10.51 27.78 -4.41
CA SER A 55 9.85 28.16 -3.15
C SER A 55 9.58 27.01 -2.18
N TRP A 56 9.87 25.77 -2.55
CA TRP A 56 9.63 24.61 -1.68
C TRP A 56 10.65 24.60 -0.54
N GLU A 57 10.15 24.52 0.69
CA GLU A 57 10.96 24.41 1.90
C GLU A 57 10.67 23.06 2.57
N GLU A 58 11.71 22.36 3.00
CA GLU A 58 11.56 21.10 3.76
C GLU A 58 10.75 21.37 5.05
N PRO A 59 9.73 20.54 5.34
CA PRO A 59 8.97 20.68 6.58
C PRO A 59 9.86 20.42 7.79
N ALA A 60 9.64 21.18 8.86
CA ALA A 60 10.32 20.97 10.12
C ALA A 60 9.58 19.92 10.96
N TRP A 61 10.32 19.23 11.84
CA TRP A 61 9.71 18.41 12.89
C TRP A 61 8.86 19.29 13.82
N GLU A 62 7.65 18.81 14.10
CA GLU A 62 6.73 19.44 15.03
C GLU A 62 6.51 18.57 16.27
N ASP A 63 6.09 19.18 17.39
CA ASP A 63 5.98 18.52 18.70
C ASP A 63 5.01 17.32 18.75
N TRP A 64 4.10 17.22 17.78
CA TRP A 64 3.14 16.12 17.68
C TRP A 64 3.65 14.93 16.88
N MET A 65 4.74 15.11 16.12
CA MET A 65 5.22 14.08 15.22
C MET A 65 6.00 13.02 16.01
N ASN A 66 5.77 11.74 15.68
CA ASN A 66 6.51 10.62 16.26
C ASN A 66 7.50 10.02 15.24
N PRO A 67 8.81 10.31 15.35
CA PRO A 67 9.81 9.79 14.42
C PRO A 67 10.04 8.27 14.53
N SER A 68 9.31 7.56 15.40
CA SER A 68 9.41 6.11 15.53
C SER A 68 8.35 5.36 14.73
N THR A 69 7.20 5.97 14.42
CA THR A 69 6.01 5.25 13.91
C THR A 69 5.33 5.92 12.71
N GLY A 70 5.77 7.11 12.30
CA GLY A 70 5.10 7.86 11.24
C GLY A 70 3.76 8.47 11.68
N SER A 71 3.03 9.03 10.72
CA SER A 71 1.72 9.67 10.93
C SER A 71 0.57 8.67 11.20
N ALA A 72 0.63 7.45 10.66
CA ALA A 72 -0.39 6.43 10.85
C ALA A 72 -0.24 5.70 12.19
N THR A 73 0.94 5.71 12.79
CA THR A 73 1.21 5.16 14.14
C THR A 73 0.87 3.67 14.29
N TYR A 74 -0.28 3.34 14.89
CA TYR A 74 -0.74 1.98 15.17
C TYR A 74 -2.17 1.80 14.67
N PRO A 75 -2.58 0.59 14.26
CA PRO A 75 -3.95 0.30 13.86
C PRO A 75 -5.01 0.61 14.92
N GLU A 76 -4.64 0.68 16.20
CA GLU A 76 -5.54 0.94 17.33
C GLU A 76 -5.60 2.42 17.76
N SER A 77 -4.87 3.32 17.07
CA SER A 77 -4.74 4.73 17.46
C SER A 77 -5.95 5.60 17.10
N GLY A 78 -6.96 5.06 16.41
CA GLY A 78 -8.08 5.87 15.89
C GLY A 78 -7.67 6.72 14.68
N THR A 79 -6.84 6.18 13.79
CA THR A 79 -6.24 6.92 12.66
C THR A 79 -7.29 7.59 11.78
N VAL A 80 -7.14 8.89 11.56
CA VAL A 80 -7.97 9.64 10.60
C VAL A 80 -7.49 9.36 9.17
N LEU A 81 -8.30 8.67 8.37
CA LEU A 81 -8.02 8.38 6.97
C LEU A 81 -8.73 9.41 6.08
N ILE A 82 -7.96 10.27 5.42
CA ILE A 82 -8.48 11.31 4.54
C ILE A 82 -8.47 10.80 3.10
N SER A 83 -9.64 10.73 2.48
CA SER A 83 -9.80 10.38 1.07
C SER A 83 -9.43 11.56 0.17
N VAL A 84 -8.39 11.39 -0.64
CA VAL A 84 -7.91 12.39 -1.59
C VAL A 84 -8.26 11.93 -3.00
N TYR A 85 -9.26 12.54 -3.62
CA TYR A 85 -9.63 12.25 -5.01
C TYR A 85 -8.79 13.12 -5.93
N LEU A 86 -7.71 12.55 -6.46
CA LEU A 86 -6.79 13.25 -7.35
C LEU A 86 -7.25 13.10 -8.80
N ASP A 87 -7.41 14.22 -9.50
CA ASP A 87 -7.74 14.26 -10.92
C ASP A 87 -6.51 13.97 -11.77
N THR A 88 -6.52 12.86 -12.52
CA THR A 88 -5.45 12.46 -13.44
C THR A 88 -5.74 12.84 -14.91
N GLY A 89 -6.66 13.78 -15.15
CA GLY A 89 -7.17 14.14 -16.47
C GLY A 89 -8.46 13.42 -16.86
N LEU A 90 -9.06 12.68 -15.92
CA LEU A 90 -10.37 12.06 -16.03
C LEU A 90 -11.28 12.66 -14.97
N ASP A 91 -12.58 12.78 -15.23
CA ASP A 91 -13.53 13.30 -14.23
C ASP A 91 -13.89 12.21 -13.21
N TRP A 92 -13.86 12.55 -11.92
CA TRP A 92 -14.44 11.71 -10.87
C TRP A 92 -15.97 11.74 -10.95
N THR A 93 -16.60 10.57 -11.09
CA THR A 93 -18.06 10.48 -11.01
C THR A 93 -18.51 10.22 -9.57
N ALA A 94 -19.74 10.65 -9.25
CA ALA A 94 -20.36 10.30 -7.97
C ALA A 94 -20.47 8.78 -7.75
N GLN A 95 -20.55 8.00 -8.83
CA GLN A 95 -20.57 6.54 -8.75
C GLN A 95 -19.21 5.96 -8.38
N ASP A 96 -18.13 6.50 -8.94
CA ASP A 96 -16.77 6.05 -8.62
C ASP A 96 -16.42 6.41 -7.18
N ILE A 97 -16.70 7.64 -6.74
CA ILE A 97 -16.54 8.06 -5.34
C ILE A 97 -17.33 7.16 -4.39
N ALA A 98 -18.62 6.91 -4.69
CA ALA A 98 -19.44 6.03 -3.85
C ALA A 98 -18.90 4.59 -3.79
N ARG A 99 -18.30 4.10 -4.88
CA ARG A 99 -17.67 2.78 -4.92
C ARG A 99 -16.39 2.74 -4.10
N THR A 100 -15.52 3.75 -4.19
CA THR A 100 -14.30 3.75 -3.37
C THR A 100 -14.63 3.77 -1.89
N GLN A 101 -15.64 4.53 -1.47
CA GLN A 101 -16.13 4.54 -0.09
C GLN A 101 -16.75 3.20 0.34
N GLN A 102 -17.43 2.49 -0.57
CA GLN A 102 -17.94 1.15 -0.30
C GLN A 102 -16.81 0.13 -0.11
N TYR A 103 -15.78 0.16 -0.97
CA TYR A 103 -14.66 -0.78 -0.88
C TYR A 103 -13.77 -0.51 0.33
N LEU A 104 -13.57 0.76 0.66
CA LEU A 104 -12.90 1.16 1.90
C LEU A 104 -13.64 0.66 3.13
N GLN A 105 -14.98 0.75 3.15
CA GLN A 105 -15.78 0.19 4.22
C GLN A 105 -15.58 -1.33 4.36
N ILE A 106 -15.63 -2.08 3.24
CA ILE A 106 -15.42 -3.53 3.25
C ILE A 106 -14.01 -3.86 3.78
N ALA A 107 -12.98 -3.14 3.32
CA ALA A 107 -11.60 -3.34 3.76
C ALA A 107 -11.43 -3.10 5.26
N VAL A 108 -11.95 -1.97 5.77
CA VAL A 108 -11.85 -1.62 7.19
C VAL A 108 -12.59 -2.61 8.09
N GLU A 109 -13.83 -2.94 7.75
CA GLU A 109 -14.64 -3.88 8.54
C GLU A 109 -14.01 -5.28 8.59
N ASP A 110 -13.44 -5.72 7.47
CA ASP A 110 -12.74 -7.01 7.38
C ASP A 110 -11.41 -7.02 8.16
N LEU A 111 -10.61 -5.96 8.06
CA LEU A 111 -9.37 -5.84 8.83
C LEU A 111 -9.64 -5.80 10.33
N ASP A 112 -10.69 -5.12 10.79
CA ASP A 112 -11.09 -5.14 12.20
C ASP A 112 -11.50 -6.56 12.65
N GLU A 113 -12.32 -7.27 11.87
CA GLU A 113 -12.70 -8.66 12.18
C GLU A 113 -11.47 -9.58 12.28
N LYS A 114 -10.50 -9.43 11.37
CA LYS A 114 -9.25 -10.20 11.38
C LYS A 114 -8.38 -9.83 12.57
N GLY A 115 -8.30 -8.55 12.92
CA GLY A 115 -7.58 -8.03 14.09
C GLY A 115 -8.08 -8.64 15.40
N GLN A 116 -9.39 -8.80 15.56
CA GLN A 116 -9.99 -9.39 16.77
C GLN A 116 -9.48 -10.80 17.07
N ARG A 117 -9.06 -11.58 16.06
CA ARG A 117 -8.46 -12.92 16.24
C ARG A 117 -7.10 -12.86 16.94
N TYR A 118 -6.41 -11.74 16.79
CA TYR A 118 -5.13 -11.43 17.40
C TYR A 118 -5.26 -10.58 18.66
N GLN A 119 -6.48 -10.27 19.12
CA GLN A 119 -6.76 -9.29 20.18
C GLN A 119 -6.30 -7.86 19.83
N GLY A 120 -6.07 -7.58 18.54
CA GLY A 120 -5.90 -6.23 18.01
C GLY A 120 -7.21 -5.68 17.45
N SER A 121 -7.16 -4.45 16.97
CA SER A 121 -8.27 -3.75 16.31
C SER A 121 -7.78 -2.91 15.14
N MET A 122 -8.70 -2.59 14.22
CA MET A 122 -8.49 -1.58 13.20
C MET A 122 -9.41 -0.39 13.51
N ASP A 123 -8.92 0.54 14.35
CA ASP A 123 -9.65 1.73 14.76
C ASP A 123 -9.28 2.89 13.84
N VAL A 124 -10.17 3.19 12.88
CA VAL A 124 -9.96 4.22 11.87
C VAL A 124 -11.21 5.05 11.63
N VAL A 125 -11.02 6.34 11.37
CA VAL A 125 -12.07 7.30 11.02
C VAL A 125 -11.92 7.67 9.54
N TYR A 126 -12.84 7.22 8.69
CA TYR A 126 -12.66 7.30 7.23
C TYR A 126 -13.90 7.72 6.43
N ASP A 127 -15.10 7.59 6.99
CA ASP A 127 -16.34 7.65 6.22
C ASP A 127 -16.72 9.09 5.84
N SER A 128 -16.29 9.52 4.66
CA SER A 128 -16.61 10.84 4.11
C SER A 128 -18.10 11.07 3.83
N ARG A 129 -18.90 10.01 3.80
CA ARG A 129 -20.37 10.11 3.69
C ARG A 129 -20.99 10.59 5.00
N GLN A 130 -20.30 10.40 6.13
CA GLN A 130 -20.71 10.85 7.46
C GLN A 130 -20.08 12.19 7.83
N ASP A 131 -18.78 12.36 7.55
CA ASP A 131 -18.07 13.63 7.71
C ASP A 131 -17.38 14.04 6.40
N PRO A 132 -17.96 14.98 5.63
CA PRO A 132 -17.38 15.45 4.38
C PRO A 132 -15.98 16.05 4.48
N ARG A 133 -15.51 16.41 5.69
CA ARG A 133 -14.13 16.89 5.90
C ARG A 133 -13.08 15.80 5.68
N LEU A 134 -13.48 14.53 5.72
CA LEU A 134 -12.63 13.37 5.47
C LEU A 134 -12.42 13.11 3.97
N ALA A 135 -12.89 14.00 3.09
CA ALA A 135 -12.62 13.92 1.66
C ALA A 135 -12.25 15.28 1.06
N VAL A 136 -11.30 15.24 0.14
CA VAL A 136 -10.88 16.41 -0.65
C VAL A 136 -10.72 16.01 -2.11
N ASN A 137 -11.05 16.92 -3.02
CA ASN A 137 -10.77 16.76 -4.44
C ASN A 137 -9.62 17.69 -4.80
N LEU A 138 -8.56 17.15 -5.40
CA LEU A 138 -7.40 17.90 -5.83
C LEU A 138 -7.18 17.68 -7.32
N SER A 139 -6.71 18.72 -8.00
CA SER A 139 -6.20 18.63 -9.36
C SER A 139 -4.81 19.25 -9.34
N LEU A 140 -3.81 18.43 -9.64
CA LEU A 140 -2.42 18.82 -9.64
C LEU A 140 -1.88 18.63 -11.05
N ASP A 141 -1.21 19.65 -11.58
CA ASP A 141 -0.47 19.55 -12.85
C ASP A 141 0.87 18.85 -12.57
N LEU A 142 0.80 17.53 -12.39
CA LEU A 142 1.96 16.71 -12.08
C LEU A 142 2.56 16.14 -13.38
N PRO A 143 3.90 16.03 -13.48
CA PRO A 143 4.48 15.02 -14.37
C PRO A 143 3.95 13.64 -13.96
N ASP A 144 4.07 12.65 -14.84
CA ASP A 144 3.61 11.28 -14.58
C ASP A 144 4.00 10.85 -13.15
N VAL A 145 3.00 10.49 -12.33
CA VAL A 145 3.11 10.31 -10.86
C VAL A 145 4.22 9.32 -10.53
N GLU A 146 4.40 8.30 -11.38
CA GLU A 146 5.39 7.24 -11.24
C GLU A 146 6.79 7.66 -11.71
N GLU A 147 6.91 8.63 -12.61
CA GLU A 147 8.22 9.10 -13.11
C GLU A 147 8.96 9.96 -12.08
N ASN A 148 8.25 10.60 -11.14
CA ASN A 148 8.89 11.40 -10.10
C ASN A 148 8.14 11.40 -8.76
N LEU A 149 8.23 10.28 -8.04
CA LEU A 149 7.58 10.05 -6.76
C LEU A 149 7.84 11.15 -5.72
N GLN A 150 9.09 11.60 -5.58
CA GLN A 150 9.44 12.65 -4.62
C GLN A 150 8.76 13.97 -4.94
N LEU A 151 8.80 14.42 -6.20
CA LEU A 151 8.14 15.66 -6.60
C LEU A 151 6.62 15.55 -6.44
N THR A 152 6.03 14.41 -6.79
CA THR A 152 4.59 14.17 -6.60
C THR A 152 4.21 14.22 -5.13
N ASN A 153 4.99 13.58 -4.25
CA ASN A 153 4.74 13.59 -2.82
C ASN A 153 4.79 15.03 -2.25
N GLN A 154 5.83 15.80 -2.61
CA GLN A 154 6.01 17.19 -2.18
C GLN A 154 4.87 18.13 -2.65
N ALA A 155 4.47 18.02 -3.92
CA ALA A 155 3.38 18.81 -4.47
C ALA A 155 2.04 18.46 -3.80
N LEU A 156 1.83 17.17 -3.51
CA LEU A 156 0.63 16.71 -2.82
C LEU A 156 0.61 17.18 -1.36
N ASP A 157 1.72 17.12 -0.64
CA ASP A 157 1.81 17.63 0.74
C ASP A 157 1.49 19.11 0.82
N ALA A 158 2.03 19.92 -0.10
CA ALA A 158 1.71 21.35 -0.16
C ALA A 158 0.22 21.58 -0.43
N ALA A 159 -0.37 20.86 -1.37
CA ALA A 159 -1.80 20.97 -1.67
C ALA A 159 -2.69 20.50 -0.52
N LEU A 160 -2.31 19.44 0.19
CA LEU A 160 -3.04 18.93 1.35
C LEU A 160 -2.99 19.91 2.52
N ALA A 161 -1.83 20.52 2.78
CA ALA A 161 -1.68 21.54 3.82
C ALA A 161 -2.59 22.76 3.60
N GLU A 162 -2.88 23.10 2.33
CA GLU A 162 -3.84 24.17 2.01
C GLU A 162 -5.30 23.71 2.05
N ALA A 163 -5.57 22.46 1.69
CA ALA A 163 -6.92 21.98 1.45
C ALA A 163 -7.59 21.30 2.66
N VAL A 164 -6.81 20.73 3.59
CA VAL A 164 -7.33 19.97 4.72
C VAL A 164 -6.62 20.37 6.02
N ASP A 165 -7.38 20.85 7.00
CA ASP A 165 -6.89 21.05 8.37
C ASP A 165 -6.95 19.72 9.14
N TYR A 166 -6.04 18.81 8.78
CA TYR A 166 -5.98 17.48 9.40
C TYR A 166 -5.58 17.54 10.88
N ARG A 167 -4.94 18.63 11.33
CA ARG A 167 -4.62 18.87 12.75
C ARG A 167 -5.89 19.11 13.56
N ALA A 168 -6.81 19.93 13.05
CA ALA A 168 -8.12 20.12 13.67
C ALA A 168 -8.96 18.83 13.64
N LEU A 169 -8.88 18.02 12.58
CA LEU A 169 -9.55 16.72 12.53
C LEU A 169 -9.01 15.76 13.61
N MET A 170 -7.69 15.65 13.75
CA MET A 170 -7.07 14.84 14.80
C MET A 170 -7.48 15.30 16.20
N GLU A 171 -7.55 16.62 16.45
CA GLU A 171 -8.06 17.16 17.72
C GLU A 171 -9.53 16.80 17.96
N ASP A 172 -10.39 16.96 16.95
CA ASP A 172 -11.83 16.65 17.02
C ASP A 172 -12.08 15.15 17.27
N TYR A 173 -11.31 14.28 16.62
CA TYR A 173 -11.39 12.82 16.77
C TYR A 173 -10.54 12.28 17.92
N GLN A 174 -9.83 13.15 18.64
CA GLN A 174 -9.03 12.82 19.82
C GLN A 174 -7.93 11.78 19.55
N THR A 175 -7.27 11.90 18.40
CA THR A 175 -6.14 11.05 17.99
C THR A 175 -4.90 11.90 17.69
N ASP A 176 -3.74 11.28 17.64
CA ASP A 176 -2.49 11.85 17.10
C ASP A 176 -2.11 11.24 15.75
N SER A 177 -3.03 10.46 15.15
CA SER A 177 -2.78 9.67 13.96
C SER A 177 -3.61 10.10 12.75
N VAL A 178 -2.94 10.22 11.60
CA VAL A 178 -3.54 10.57 10.31
C VAL A 178 -2.81 9.85 9.17
N ALA A 179 -3.55 9.47 8.12
CA ALA A 179 -2.98 9.05 6.85
C ALA A 179 -3.91 9.44 5.68
N PHE A 180 -3.37 9.38 4.47
CA PHE A 180 -4.10 9.81 3.26
C PHE A 180 -4.32 8.65 2.30
N LEU A 181 -5.54 8.51 1.80
CA LEU A 181 -5.91 7.56 0.76
C LEU A 181 -6.09 8.32 -0.55
N VAL A 182 -5.04 8.33 -1.37
CA VAL A 182 -4.97 9.02 -2.66
C VAL A 182 -5.59 8.14 -3.74
N PHE A 183 -6.84 8.41 -4.07
CA PHE A 183 -7.54 7.74 -5.14
C PHE A 183 -7.14 8.35 -6.49
N LEU A 184 -6.81 7.48 -7.46
CA LEU A 184 -6.44 7.82 -8.83
C LEU A 184 -7.48 7.23 -9.78
N ASN A 185 -8.18 8.04 -10.56
CA ASN A 185 -9.24 7.55 -11.47
C ASN A 185 -8.72 7.00 -12.80
N ASP A 186 -7.53 6.39 -12.77
CA ASP A 186 -6.94 5.69 -13.90
C ASP A 186 -6.65 4.22 -13.58
N SER A 187 -5.98 3.53 -14.51
CA SER A 187 -5.52 2.16 -14.36
C SER A 187 -4.05 2.15 -13.94
N GLY A 188 -3.71 1.34 -12.95
CA GLY A 188 -2.34 1.26 -12.46
C GLY A 188 -2.16 0.14 -11.46
N ILE A 189 -1.04 0.19 -10.73
CA ILE A 189 -0.73 -0.69 -9.61
C ILE A 189 -0.81 0.16 -8.36
N SER A 190 -1.70 -0.20 -7.44
CA SER A 190 -1.79 0.52 -6.17
C SER A 190 -0.53 0.28 -5.34
N TYR A 191 -0.15 1.27 -4.54
CA TYR A 191 1.06 1.21 -3.71
C TYR A 191 0.93 2.16 -2.52
N THR A 192 1.79 2.00 -1.53
CA THR A 192 1.82 2.86 -0.35
C THR A 192 3.21 3.48 -0.20
N ILE A 193 3.24 4.75 0.21
CA ILE A 193 4.43 5.44 0.72
C ILE A 193 4.32 5.48 2.24
N PRO A 194 4.89 4.48 2.95
CA PRO A 194 4.91 4.46 4.40
C PRO A 194 6.10 5.25 4.94
N TYR A 195 6.10 5.49 6.24
CA TYR A 195 7.23 6.13 6.94
C TYR A 195 8.28 5.08 7.32
N TYR A 196 9.55 5.34 6.97
CA TYR A 196 10.68 4.57 7.50
C TYR A 196 11.29 5.31 8.69
N GLN A 197 11.57 4.58 9.76
CA GLN A 197 12.25 5.13 10.92
C GLN A 197 13.61 5.70 10.50
N GLY A 198 13.78 7.00 10.73
CA GLY A 198 14.98 7.74 10.33
C GLY A 198 14.80 8.60 9.08
N ASP A 199 13.66 8.51 8.39
CA ASP A 199 13.27 9.47 7.37
C ASP A 199 13.08 10.87 7.97
N GLY A 200 13.28 11.89 7.14
CA GLY A 200 12.99 13.27 7.48
C GLY A 200 11.49 13.56 7.56
N ALA A 201 11.15 14.73 8.12
CA ALA A 201 9.75 15.16 8.23
C ALA A 201 9.03 15.28 6.87
N GLU A 202 9.77 15.36 5.76
CA GLU A 202 9.23 15.35 4.40
C GLU A 202 8.50 14.05 4.01
N TRP A 203 8.79 12.92 4.66
CA TRP A 203 8.13 11.63 4.44
C TRP A 203 7.18 11.26 5.58
N TYR A 204 6.95 12.17 6.53
CA TYR A 204 6.19 11.85 7.74
C TYR A 204 4.71 11.57 7.47
N LEU A 205 4.10 12.28 6.52
CA LEU A 205 2.70 12.08 6.14
C LEU A 205 2.57 10.91 5.16
N GLU A 206 1.99 9.82 5.65
CA GLU A 206 1.90 8.55 4.93
C GLU A 206 0.69 8.50 4.00
N LYS A 207 0.87 7.86 2.84
CA LYS A 207 -0.09 7.92 1.73
C LYS A 207 -0.24 6.57 1.04
N CYS A 208 -1.46 6.07 0.92
CA CYS A 208 -1.80 4.97 0.02
C CYS A 208 -2.29 5.54 -1.31
N TYR A 209 -1.69 5.13 -2.42
CA TYR A 209 -2.12 5.45 -3.77
C TYR A 209 -2.96 4.29 -4.30
N LEU A 210 -4.26 4.53 -4.47
CA LEU A 210 -5.26 3.54 -4.85
C LEU A 210 -5.80 3.85 -6.24
N TYR A 211 -5.39 3.06 -7.22
CA TYR A 211 -5.96 3.14 -8.56
C TYR A 211 -7.40 2.65 -8.57
N LEU A 212 -8.25 3.31 -9.36
CA LEU A 212 -9.63 2.92 -9.51
C LEU A 212 -9.76 1.63 -10.32
N TYR A 213 -8.83 1.41 -11.26
CA TYR A 213 -8.81 0.26 -12.15
C TYR A 213 -7.50 -0.50 -12.09
N ASP A 214 -7.59 -1.82 -12.27
CA ASP A 214 -6.41 -2.67 -12.40
C ASP A 214 -5.64 -2.41 -13.70
N LEU A 215 -4.33 -2.62 -13.67
CA LEU A 215 -3.46 -2.54 -14.86
C LEU A 215 -3.78 -3.65 -15.90
N GLY A 216 -4.66 -4.60 -15.55
CA GLY A 216 -5.02 -5.80 -16.29
C GLY A 216 -5.81 -5.59 -17.58
N GLY A 217 -5.60 -4.52 -18.36
CA GLY A 217 -6.08 -4.29 -19.74
C GLY A 217 -7.59 -4.32 -19.98
N ARG A 218 -8.39 -4.73 -19.00
CA ARG A 218 -9.84 -4.83 -19.02
C ARG A 218 -10.50 -3.72 -18.20
N ARG A 219 -9.69 -2.90 -17.51
CA ARG A 219 -10.14 -1.85 -16.58
C ARG A 219 -11.15 -2.42 -15.59
N ASN A 220 -10.80 -3.55 -14.95
CA ASN A 220 -11.63 -4.01 -13.86
C ASN A 220 -11.42 -3.05 -12.71
N TYR A 221 -12.44 -2.85 -11.87
CA TYR A 221 -12.23 -2.08 -10.66
C TYR A 221 -11.21 -2.79 -9.79
N GLU A 222 -10.39 -2.01 -9.11
CA GLU A 222 -9.56 -2.50 -8.02
C GLU A 222 -10.46 -3.00 -6.89
N GLY A 223 -10.06 -4.07 -6.18
CA GLY A 223 -10.89 -4.74 -5.19
C GLY A 223 -10.67 -4.23 -3.75
N PRO A 224 -11.62 -4.47 -2.83
CA PRO A 224 -11.43 -4.23 -1.40
C PRO A 224 -10.19 -4.89 -0.80
N ALA A 225 -9.78 -6.05 -1.33
CA ALA A 225 -8.56 -6.73 -0.88
C ALA A 225 -7.30 -5.89 -1.11
N THR A 226 -7.21 -5.19 -2.25
CA THR A 226 -6.10 -4.27 -2.51
C THR A 226 -6.14 -3.08 -1.57
N TYR A 227 -7.32 -2.55 -1.25
CA TYR A 227 -7.43 -1.46 -0.29
C TYR A 227 -6.94 -1.90 1.10
N ALA A 228 -7.35 -3.10 1.53
CA ALA A 228 -6.89 -3.67 2.79
C ALA A 228 -5.38 -3.89 2.81
N HIS A 229 -4.81 -4.43 1.71
CA HIS A 229 -3.36 -4.63 1.55
C HIS A 229 -2.58 -3.33 1.68
N GLU A 230 -2.94 -2.31 0.91
CA GLU A 230 -2.27 -1.01 0.96
C GLU A 230 -2.40 -0.32 2.31
N MET A 231 -3.57 -0.41 2.94
CA MET A 231 -3.77 0.14 4.28
C MET A 231 -2.87 -0.51 5.33
N LEU A 232 -2.54 -1.80 5.20
CA LEU A 232 -1.64 -2.47 6.14
C LEU A 232 -0.20 -1.97 6.03
N HIS A 233 0.23 -1.48 4.87
CA HIS A 233 1.55 -0.85 4.73
C HIS A 233 1.67 0.45 5.52
N LEU A 234 0.58 1.22 5.71
CA LEU A 234 0.58 2.39 6.61
C LEU A 234 1.00 2.01 8.04
N PHE A 235 0.75 0.76 8.42
CA PHE A 235 1.09 0.24 9.74
C PHE A 235 2.30 -0.71 9.67
N GLY A 236 3.15 -0.58 8.64
CA GLY A 236 4.41 -1.29 8.56
C GLY A 236 4.32 -2.76 8.14
N ALA A 237 3.21 -3.24 7.57
CA ALA A 237 3.16 -4.60 7.04
C ALA A 237 4.13 -4.78 5.87
N TRP A 238 4.84 -5.91 5.82
CA TRP A 238 5.74 -6.24 4.72
C TRP A 238 4.97 -6.69 3.48
N ASP A 239 5.52 -6.44 2.30
CA ASP A 239 5.22 -7.27 1.14
C ASP A 239 5.80 -8.67 1.31
N LEU A 240 4.99 -9.71 1.11
CA LEU A 240 5.38 -11.11 1.34
C LEU A 240 5.39 -11.95 0.05
N TYR A 241 5.30 -11.30 -1.12
CA TYR A 241 5.35 -11.96 -2.42
C TYR A 241 6.73 -11.92 -3.10
N GLU A 242 7.65 -11.08 -2.63
CA GLU A 242 9.02 -10.99 -3.15
C GLU A 242 10.05 -10.71 -2.05
N GLU A 243 11.33 -10.91 -2.37
CA GLU A 243 12.43 -10.62 -1.46
C GLU A 243 12.64 -9.11 -1.34
N ASN A 244 12.85 -8.63 -0.12
CA ASN A 244 13.18 -7.24 0.17
C ASN A 244 14.25 -7.21 1.27
N ASP A 245 15.49 -6.98 0.85
CA ASP A 245 16.67 -6.93 1.75
C ASP A 245 16.57 -5.76 2.74
N ASP A 246 16.02 -4.62 2.33
CA ASP A 246 15.90 -3.43 3.18
C ASP A 246 14.94 -3.69 4.36
N ASP A 247 13.93 -4.53 4.15
CA ASP A 247 12.92 -4.87 5.15
C ASP A 247 13.13 -6.23 5.84
N GLY A 248 14.21 -6.95 5.48
CA GLY A 248 14.56 -8.26 6.04
C GLY A 248 13.72 -9.44 5.52
N VAL A 249 12.92 -9.24 4.47
CA VAL A 249 12.11 -10.28 3.82
C VAL A 249 12.98 -11.10 2.88
N THR A 250 13.40 -12.28 3.32
CA THR A 250 14.26 -13.19 2.53
C THR A 250 13.44 -14.16 1.69
N SER A 251 14.05 -14.81 0.70
CA SER A 251 13.43 -15.93 -0.05
C SER A 251 12.86 -17.02 0.85
N GLN A 252 13.48 -17.30 2.00
CA GLN A 252 12.96 -18.30 2.95
C GLN A 252 11.63 -17.87 3.59
N VAL A 253 11.46 -16.56 3.84
CA VAL A 253 10.20 -16.00 4.34
C VAL A 253 9.12 -16.13 3.27
N VAL A 254 9.43 -15.74 2.03
CA VAL A 254 8.49 -15.81 0.90
C VAL A 254 8.05 -17.26 0.65
N ASP A 255 9.00 -18.20 0.57
CA ASP A 255 8.72 -19.63 0.38
C ASP A 255 7.81 -20.18 1.49
N TYR A 256 8.09 -19.81 2.74
CA TYR A 256 7.30 -20.23 3.90
C TYR A 256 5.87 -19.69 3.85
N ILE A 257 5.69 -18.40 3.56
CA ILE A 257 4.38 -17.78 3.46
C ILE A 257 3.56 -18.40 2.31
N GLN A 258 4.20 -18.67 1.16
CA GLN A 258 3.54 -19.34 0.04
C GLN A 258 3.07 -20.77 0.38
N GLU A 259 3.82 -21.51 1.21
CA GLU A 259 3.47 -22.89 1.59
C GLU A 259 2.42 -22.94 2.71
N GLU A 260 2.61 -22.19 3.79
CA GLU A 260 1.78 -22.28 5.00
C GLU A 260 0.57 -21.35 4.98
N TYR A 261 0.69 -20.19 4.31
CA TYR A 261 -0.34 -19.17 4.22
C TYR A 261 -0.59 -18.73 2.76
N PRO A 262 -1.00 -19.63 1.85
CA PRO A 262 -1.14 -19.31 0.41
C PRO A 262 -2.22 -18.27 0.08
N ALA A 263 -3.04 -17.88 1.05
CA ALA A 263 -4.07 -16.84 0.94
C ALA A 263 -3.75 -15.63 1.83
N GLU A 264 -2.49 -15.44 2.24
CA GLU A 264 -2.07 -14.28 3.03
C GLU A 264 -2.27 -12.98 2.23
N LEU A 265 -2.80 -11.93 2.86
CA LEU A 265 -3.19 -10.68 2.20
C LEU A 265 -2.01 -9.88 1.62
N MET A 266 -0.88 -9.83 2.33
CA MET A 266 0.40 -9.28 1.89
C MET A 266 1.16 -10.19 0.91
N LEU A 267 0.73 -11.44 0.72
CA LEU A 267 1.19 -12.30 -0.38
C LEU A 267 0.36 -12.07 -1.65
N THR A 268 -0.96 -11.96 -1.54
CA THR A 268 -1.84 -11.83 -2.71
C THR A 268 -3.18 -11.19 -2.38
N THR A 269 -3.66 -10.32 -3.25
CA THR A 269 -5.02 -9.74 -3.17
C THR A 269 -6.04 -10.53 -4.01
N TYR A 270 -5.60 -11.55 -4.75
CA TYR A 270 -6.46 -12.34 -5.61
C TYR A 270 -7.16 -13.47 -4.86
N THR A 271 -8.37 -13.79 -5.32
CA THR A 271 -9.06 -15.03 -4.94
C THR A 271 -8.26 -16.25 -5.42
N VAL A 272 -8.57 -17.43 -4.86
CA VAL A 272 -8.00 -18.72 -5.27
C VAL A 272 -8.21 -19.06 -6.77
N TRP A 273 -9.06 -18.32 -7.46
CA TRP A 273 -9.33 -18.46 -8.90
C TRP A 273 -8.59 -17.43 -9.77
N GLY A 274 -7.77 -16.57 -9.17
CA GLY A 274 -6.99 -15.54 -9.88
C GLY A 274 -7.80 -14.32 -10.32
N GLY A 275 -8.92 -14.01 -9.65
CA GLY A 275 -9.73 -12.82 -9.88
C GLY A 275 -10.04 -12.06 -8.59
N TYR A 276 -10.79 -10.97 -8.69
CA TYR A 276 -11.20 -10.16 -7.54
C TYR A 276 -12.51 -10.64 -6.92
N ASP A 277 -12.62 -10.47 -5.61
CA ASP A 277 -13.91 -10.43 -4.91
C ASP A 277 -14.20 -8.96 -4.56
N TYR A 278 -15.38 -8.49 -4.92
CA TYR A 278 -15.80 -7.09 -4.72
C TYR A 278 -16.68 -6.91 -3.48
N ASP A 279 -17.09 -8.02 -2.87
CA ASP A 279 -18.02 -8.04 -1.74
C ASP A 279 -17.33 -8.48 -0.43
N SER A 280 -16.07 -8.94 -0.50
CA SER A 280 -15.29 -9.37 0.67
C SER A 280 -13.78 -9.33 0.45
N VAL A 281 -13.00 -9.51 1.52
CA VAL A 281 -11.55 -9.74 1.46
C VAL A 281 -11.26 -11.19 1.92
N PRO A 282 -11.25 -12.17 1.01
CA PRO A 282 -11.18 -13.59 1.37
C PRO A 282 -9.81 -14.03 1.92
N GLN A 283 -8.80 -13.18 1.82
CA GLN A 283 -7.44 -13.43 2.31
C GLN A 283 -7.38 -13.55 3.84
N VAL A 284 -6.27 -14.05 4.36
CA VAL A 284 -5.98 -14.16 5.79
C VAL A 284 -4.83 -13.24 6.19
N ILE A 285 -4.73 -12.95 7.49
CA ILE A 285 -3.57 -12.27 8.08
C ILE A 285 -2.73 -13.32 8.80
N SER A 286 -1.47 -13.46 8.39
CA SER A 286 -0.51 -14.36 9.06
C SER A 286 -0.06 -13.80 10.42
N PRO A 287 0.48 -14.63 11.32
CA PRO A 287 1.12 -14.15 12.54
C PRO A 287 2.29 -13.18 12.28
N LEU A 288 2.99 -13.31 11.15
CA LEU A 288 4.05 -12.36 10.76
C LEU A 288 3.48 -10.97 10.46
N THR A 289 2.41 -10.90 9.67
CA THR A 289 1.72 -9.63 9.38
C THR A 289 1.12 -9.02 10.65
N ALA A 290 0.45 -9.82 11.48
CA ALA A 290 -0.10 -9.38 12.76
C ALA A 290 0.99 -8.85 13.72
N TYR A 291 2.17 -9.46 13.71
CA TYR A 291 3.33 -8.97 14.46
C TYR A 291 3.83 -7.64 13.89
N ALA A 292 4.01 -7.54 12.56
CA ALA A 292 4.53 -6.34 11.89
C ALA A 292 3.71 -5.09 12.22
N ILE A 293 2.38 -5.22 12.15
CA ILE A 293 1.43 -4.13 12.40
C ILE A 293 1.05 -3.95 13.87
N GLY A 294 1.68 -4.70 14.78
CA GLY A 294 1.57 -4.45 16.22
C GLY A 294 0.41 -5.13 16.95
N TRP A 295 -0.42 -5.94 16.28
CA TRP A 295 -1.51 -6.67 16.94
C TRP A 295 -1.02 -7.74 17.92
N ILE A 296 0.17 -8.32 17.68
CA ILE A 296 0.81 -9.25 18.62
C ILE A 296 2.28 -8.88 18.83
N GLU A 297 2.78 -9.16 20.04
CA GLU A 297 4.15 -8.86 20.44
C GLU A 297 5.18 -9.87 19.90
N ASP A 298 4.74 -11.09 19.57
CA ASP A 298 5.61 -12.20 19.22
C ASP A 298 4.84 -13.29 18.46
N CYS A 299 5.56 -14.08 17.66
CA CYS A 299 5.04 -15.28 16.99
C CYS A 299 6.16 -16.29 16.76
N GLN A 300 5.78 -17.57 16.60
CA GLN A 300 6.75 -18.68 16.49
C GLN A 300 7.68 -18.52 15.27
N GLU A 301 7.17 -17.91 14.20
CA GLU A 301 7.86 -17.68 12.96
C GLU A 301 9.12 -16.81 13.14
N LEU A 302 9.17 -15.92 14.15
CA LEU A 302 10.34 -15.08 14.44
C LEU A 302 11.56 -15.88 14.93
N ASP A 303 11.36 -17.05 15.52
CA ASP A 303 12.46 -17.96 15.87
C ASP A 303 13.17 -18.50 14.61
N TRP A 304 12.45 -18.58 13.48
CA TRP A 304 12.95 -19.08 12.21
C TRP A 304 13.45 -17.95 11.30
N PHE A 305 12.82 -16.78 11.41
CA PHE A 305 13.09 -15.60 10.59
C PHE A 305 13.52 -14.41 11.44
N PRO A 306 14.70 -14.47 12.09
CA PRO A 306 15.16 -13.40 12.96
C PRO A 306 15.44 -12.08 12.23
N SER A 307 15.52 -12.08 10.88
CA SER A 307 15.62 -10.88 10.06
C SER A 307 14.37 -9.99 10.12
N LEU A 308 13.23 -10.55 10.52
CA LEU A 308 11.95 -9.84 10.64
C LEU A 308 11.74 -9.22 12.03
N ILE A 309 12.62 -9.49 13.00
CA ILE A 309 12.48 -8.94 14.36
C ILE A 309 12.74 -7.44 14.33
N ARG A 310 11.74 -6.65 14.74
CA ARG A 310 11.82 -5.19 14.80
C ARG A 310 11.99 -4.69 16.23
N GLN A 311 12.70 -3.57 16.37
CA GLN A 311 12.80 -2.86 17.66
C GLN A 311 11.49 -2.11 17.96
N GLU A 312 10.94 -1.46 16.94
CA GLU A 312 9.64 -0.79 16.97
C GLU A 312 8.75 -1.45 15.92
N ARG A 313 7.56 -1.91 16.31
CA ARG A 313 6.54 -2.41 15.39
C ARG A 313 5.78 -1.23 14.79
N CYS A 314 5.02 -1.49 13.74
CA CYS A 314 4.19 -0.49 13.05
C CYS A 314 4.95 0.59 12.29
N SER A 315 6.26 0.44 12.11
CA SER A 315 7.07 1.26 11.22
C SER A 315 8.00 0.37 10.40
N PHE A 316 8.41 0.87 9.23
CA PHE A 316 9.55 0.30 8.52
C PHE A 316 10.85 0.86 9.06
N ARG A 317 11.97 0.20 8.72
CA ARG A 317 13.31 0.65 9.06
C ARG A 317 14.29 0.03 8.06
N TYR A 318 15.23 0.84 7.57
CA TYR A 318 16.33 0.33 6.75
C TYR A 318 17.17 -0.71 7.54
N GLY A 319 17.36 -1.88 6.94
CA GLY A 319 18.22 -2.97 7.43
C GLY A 319 19.69 -2.61 7.64
#